data_AF-Q0C2B6-F1
#
_entry.id   AF-Q0C2B6-F1
#
_cell.length_a   1.000
_cell.length_b   1.000
_cell.length_c   1.000
_cell.angle_alpha   90.00
_cell.angle_beta   90.00
_cell.angle_gamma   90.00
#
_symmetry.space_group_name_H-M   'P 1'
#
loop_
_entity.id
_entity.type
_entity.pdbx_description
1 polymer ?
#
loop_
_entity_poly.entity_id
_entity_poly.type
_entity_poly.pdbx_seq_one_letter_code
_entity_poly.pdbx_strand_id
1 'polypeptide(L)'
;MSVKKLLAISLLATSFALPGFSEEQICDQPTLTTREYYALLNAASLDEKDFQDRLSFSLQVLEDGGSECALRQLALIDQAISLFALERFSEMVDLLGPIFEGDLIKRPEMKSALKYLAEAGAVSGYWSGKADEVESALQGHINVLLSPAPQDAHWIAEFLSVTKGYKLEAVSMASLILDEHLRRASQAERNNSRPSSSDPQSKRRLNAALMSLYNAGEADRFIDYVSRINSADGITNLDLLALSAVPQTSDPASALQKLQVKIDYVKLRDENGYVSPEFGAALAGASVLGYRAAGRIEDSERELRSAKMRFGAEFDPEKALSTELVWMSRPGMSPRITAFEEATLLDPIAPNWPWEVNDRAEASCVAQFNIDEQGKPIRIKVECSDERFEKSATNAIKRARFAPLMIDGKPKVRYGVVQPLDYKL
;
A
#
# COMPACT_ATOMS: atom_id res chain seq x y z
N MET A 1 -6.10 13.13 -3.64
CA MET A 1 -5.07 13.64 -2.71
C MET A 1 -4.01 12.56 -2.55
N SER A 2 -2.76 12.81 -2.93
CA SER A 2 -1.70 11.78 -2.88
C SER A 2 -1.47 11.31 -1.43
N VAL A 3 -1.26 10.01 -1.22
CA VAL A 3 -0.86 9.42 0.09
C VAL A 3 0.37 10.12 0.68
N LYS A 4 1.22 10.69 -0.18
CA LYS A 4 2.40 11.52 0.19
C LYS A 4 2.01 12.80 0.94
N LYS A 5 0.92 13.47 0.53
CA LYS A 5 0.39 14.65 1.23
C LYS A 5 -0.19 14.26 2.61
N LEU A 6 -0.76 13.06 2.75
CA LEU A 6 -1.32 12.56 4.02
C LEU A 6 -0.27 12.27 5.10
N LEU A 7 0.93 11.79 4.71
CA LEU A 7 2.03 11.55 5.65
C LEU A 7 2.62 12.86 6.20
N ALA A 8 2.81 13.87 5.34
CA ALA A 8 3.24 15.21 5.76
C ALA A 8 2.21 15.90 6.68
N ILE A 9 0.90 15.73 6.42
CA ILE A 9 -0.19 16.23 7.29
C ILE A 9 -0.13 15.63 8.69
N SER A 10 0.13 14.32 8.80
CA SER A 10 0.14 13.62 10.09
C SER A 10 1.24 14.13 11.02
N LEU A 11 2.39 14.53 10.48
CA LEU A 11 3.51 15.07 11.27
C LEU A 11 3.20 16.47 11.80
N LEU A 12 2.58 17.32 10.98
CA LEU A 12 2.18 18.68 11.35
C LEU A 12 1.06 18.67 12.41
N ALA A 13 0.10 17.74 12.31
CA ALA A 13 -1.04 17.67 13.22
C ALA A 13 -0.71 17.08 14.60
N THR A 14 0.31 16.22 14.71
CA THR A 14 0.64 15.51 15.97
C THR A 14 1.79 16.12 16.77
N SER A 15 2.61 16.99 16.17
CA SER A 15 3.89 17.40 16.78
C SER A 15 3.90 18.78 17.45
N PHE A 16 2.87 19.63 17.31
CA PHE A 16 3.05 21.08 17.57
C PHE A 16 2.09 21.75 18.55
N ALA A 17 1.57 20.99 19.51
CA ALA A 17 1.09 21.56 20.78
C ALA A 17 2.05 21.11 21.90
N LEU A 18 3.20 21.79 22.04
CA LEU A 18 4.15 21.53 23.12
C LEU A 18 3.94 22.57 24.25
N PRO A 19 3.17 22.26 25.30
CA PRO A 19 3.14 23.09 26.51
C PRO A 19 4.43 22.85 27.31
N GLY A 20 5.22 23.91 27.56
CA GLY A 20 6.28 23.85 28.60
C GLY A 20 7.68 24.33 28.23
N PHE A 21 7.91 24.97 27.08
CA PHE A 21 9.23 25.57 26.81
C PHE A 21 9.38 26.90 27.56
N SER A 22 10.31 26.98 28.51
CA SER A 22 10.82 28.25 29.03
C SER A 22 11.89 28.81 28.08
N GLU A 23 11.78 30.09 27.71
CA GLU A 23 12.69 30.78 26.78
C GLU A 23 14.18 30.72 27.18
N GLU A 24 14.50 30.53 28.48
CA GLU A 24 15.88 30.52 29.00
C GLU A 24 16.75 29.28 28.64
N GLN A 25 16.23 28.30 27.90
CA GLN A 25 17.00 27.08 27.53
C GLN A 25 17.24 26.93 26.02
N ILE A 26 17.06 28.01 25.26
CA ILE A 26 17.27 28.02 23.81
C ILE A 26 18.26 29.17 23.53
N CYS A 27 19.42 28.82 22.96
CA CYS A 27 20.68 29.57 23.06
C CYS A 27 20.58 31.08 22.77
N ASP A 28 21.15 31.89 23.66
CA ASP A 28 21.10 33.36 23.72
C ASP A 28 21.39 34.12 22.40
N GLN A 29 20.33 34.64 21.74
CA GLN A 29 20.13 36.01 21.17
C GLN A 29 19.15 35.96 19.97
N PRO A 30 18.09 36.80 19.88
CA PRO A 30 16.97 36.56 18.97
C PRO A 30 17.06 37.35 17.67
N THR A 31 16.73 36.72 16.55
CA THR A 31 16.08 37.41 15.41
C THR A 31 14.93 36.66 14.74
N LEU A 32 14.70 35.38 15.08
CA LEU A 32 13.48 34.66 14.69
C LEU A 32 13.06 33.74 15.84
N THR A 33 11.91 33.98 16.46
CA THR A 33 11.45 33.09 17.53
C THR A 33 11.03 31.75 16.93
N THR A 34 11.32 30.65 17.62
CA THR A 34 10.88 29.29 17.24
C THR A 34 9.37 29.24 16.92
N ARG A 35 8.58 30.10 17.59
CA ARG A 35 7.13 30.26 17.37
C ARG A 35 6.78 30.81 15.98
N GLU A 36 7.53 31.78 15.47
CA GLU A 36 7.31 32.37 14.14
C GLU A 36 7.65 31.37 13.04
N TYR A 37 8.72 30.60 13.22
CA TYR A 37 9.07 29.49 12.33
C TYR A 37 7.90 28.49 12.20
N TYR A 38 7.32 28.08 13.33
CA TYR A 38 6.17 27.17 13.33
C TYR A 38 4.88 27.76 12.75
N ALA A 39 4.64 29.06 12.95
CA ALA A 39 3.47 29.71 12.35
C ALA A 39 3.55 29.69 10.82
N LEU A 40 4.75 29.87 10.25
CA LEU A 40 5.00 29.77 8.82
C LEU A 40 4.84 28.34 8.29
N LEU A 41 5.33 27.33 9.02
CA LEU A 41 5.17 25.92 8.63
C LEU A 41 3.72 25.46 8.61
N ASN A 42 2.88 25.97 9.52
CA ASN A 42 1.47 25.58 9.62
C ASN A 42 0.55 26.35 8.66
N ALA A 43 0.99 27.50 8.13
CA ALA A 43 0.19 28.32 7.20
C ALA A 43 0.31 27.85 5.73
N ALA A 44 1.33 27.07 5.41
CA ALA A 44 1.59 26.61 4.05
C ALA A 44 0.55 25.57 3.60
N SER A 45 0.11 25.69 2.35
CA SER A 45 -0.68 24.65 1.69
C SER A 45 0.22 23.41 1.47
N LEU A 46 -0.34 22.30 0.99
CA LEU A 46 0.40 21.03 0.83
C LEU A 46 0.68 20.74 -0.64
N ASP A 47 0.83 21.77 -1.47
CA ASP A 47 1.21 21.59 -2.86
C ASP A 47 2.74 21.62 -3.05
N GLU A 48 3.17 21.29 -4.27
CA GLU A 48 4.60 21.20 -4.59
C GLU A 48 5.31 22.55 -4.42
N LYS A 49 4.61 23.65 -4.72
CA LYS A 49 5.16 25.00 -4.59
C LYS A 49 5.42 25.33 -3.12
N ASP A 50 4.50 24.95 -2.23
CA ASP A 50 4.70 25.17 -0.79
C ASP A 50 5.94 24.44 -0.24
N PHE A 51 6.21 23.21 -0.70
CA PHE A 51 7.42 22.48 -0.30
C PHE A 51 8.70 23.13 -0.87
N GLN A 52 8.65 23.73 -2.07
CA GLN A 52 9.76 24.50 -2.62
C GLN A 52 10.01 25.80 -1.84
N ASP A 53 8.94 26.49 -1.44
CA ASP A 53 9.02 27.71 -0.64
C ASP A 53 9.59 27.41 0.76
N ARG A 54 9.14 26.31 1.40
CA ARG A 54 9.69 25.82 2.67
C ARG A 54 11.16 25.42 2.57
N LEU A 55 11.53 24.72 1.51
CA LEU A 55 12.91 24.34 1.25
C LEU A 55 13.81 25.59 1.11
N SER A 56 13.35 26.60 0.38
CA SER A 56 14.06 27.87 0.20
C SER A 56 14.20 28.64 1.52
N PHE A 57 13.14 28.67 2.33
CA PHE A 57 13.15 29.32 3.64
C PHE A 57 14.08 28.61 4.63
N SER A 58 14.03 27.27 4.69
CA SER A 58 14.94 26.47 5.53
C SER A 58 16.39 26.72 5.15
N LEU A 59 16.72 26.80 3.85
CA LEU A 59 18.06 27.13 3.38
C LEU A 59 18.52 28.51 3.85
N GLN A 60 17.66 29.53 3.75
CA GLN A 60 17.97 30.87 4.24
C GLN A 60 18.28 30.87 5.74
N VAL A 61 17.49 30.17 6.55
CA VAL A 61 17.72 30.02 8.00
C VAL A 61 19.09 29.36 8.28
N LEU A 62 19.50 28.39 7.46
CA LEU A 62 20.77 27.69 7.61
C LEU A 62 21.98 28.55 7.18
N GLU A 63 21.79 29.47 6.22
CA GLU A 63 22.80 30.39 5.68
C GLU A 63 23.05 31.60 6.58
N ASP A 64 22.04 32.08 7.30
CA ASP A 64 22.12 33.32 8.10
C ASP A 64 23.14 33.26 9.26
N GLY A 65 23.78 32.11 9.52
CA GLY A 65 25.00 31.95 10.34
C GLY A 65 24.86 32.24 11.84
N GLY A 66 23.82 32.98 12.24
CA GLY A 66 23.47 33.35 13.61
C GLY A 66 22.24 32.62 14.15
N SER A 67 21.66 31.68 13.41
CA SER A 67 20.51 30.89 13.87
C SER A 67 20.87 30.04 15.09
N GLU A 68 20.04 30.10 16.14
CA GLU A 68 20.17 29.27 17.34
C GLU A 68 20.30 27.77 16.99
N CYS A 69 21.03 26.99 17.80
CA CYS A 69 21.27 25.55 17.54
C CYS A 69 19.97 24.75 17.33
N ALA A 70 18.90 25.09 18.06
CA ALA A 70 17.59 24.45 17.91
C ALA A 70 16.89 24.85 16.60
N LEU A 71 16.91 26.14 16.23
CA LEU A 71 16.31 26.63 14.99
C LEU A 71 17.01 26.00 13.77
N ARG A 72 18.34 25.88 13.82
CA ARG A 72 19.13 25.21 12.79
C ARG A 72 18.71 23.75 12.61
N GLN A 73 18.51 23.00 13.69
CA GLN A 73 18.06 21.61 13.59
C GLN A 73 16.61 21.49 13.10
N LEU A 74 15.72 22.39 13.51
CA LEU A 74 14.37 22.44 12.96
C LEU A 74 14.36 22.76 11.47
N ALA A 75 15.24 23.66 11.01
CA ALA A 75 15.43 23.94 9.59
C ALA A 75 15.94 22.72 8.82
N LEU A 76 16.91 21.97 9.35
CA LEU A 76 17.37 20.72 8.74
C LEU A 76 16.25 19.67 8.64
N ILE A 77 15.46 19.50 9.71
CA ILE A 77 14.33 18.56 9.72
C ILE A 77 13.29 18.97 8.68
N ASP A 78 12.93 20.26 8.63
CA ASP A 78 11.98 20.79 7.64
C ASP A 78 12.47 20.63 6.20
N GLN A 79 13.76 20.89 5.99
CA GLN A 79 14.44 20.68 4.73
C GLN A 79 14.35 19.21 4.29
N ALA A 80 14.65 18.26 5.17
CA ALA A 80 14.55 16.83 4.88
C ALA A 80 13.11 16.40 4.55
N ILE A 81 12.11 16.90 5.29
CA ILE A 81 10.69 16.65 5.01
C ILE A 81 10.30 17.19 3.63
N SER A 82 10.74 18.41 3.29
CA SER A 82 10.44 19.05 2.02
C SER A 82 11.12 18.33 0.84
N LEU A 83 12.39 17.94 0.99
CA LEU A 83 13.10 17.15 -0.01
C LEU A 83 12.44 15.79 -0.25
N PHE A 84 11.98 15.12 0.81
CA PHE A 84 11.22 13.87 0.69
C PHE A 84 9.93 14.07 -0.09
N ALA A 85 9.16 15.12 0.22
CA ALA A 85 7.91 15.44 -0.46
C ALA A 85 8.12 15.79 -1.95
N LEU A 86 9.26 16.39 -2.28
CA LEU A 86 9.70 16.73 -3.64
C LEU A 86 10.44 15.59 -4.36
N GLU A 87 10.51 14.39 -3.77
CA GLU A 87 11.21 13.21 -4.34
C GLU A 87 12.71 13.42 -4.59
N ARG A 88 13.33 14.40 -3.92
CA ARG A 88 14.78 14.67 -3.95
C ARG A 88 15.50 13.78 -2.94
N PHE A 89 15.34 12.46 -3.12
CA PHE A 89 15.72 11.44 -2.14
C PHE A 89 17.21 11.44 -1.78
N SER A 90 18.10 11.62 -2.77
CA SER A 90 19.55 11.65 -2.50
C SER A 90 19.91 12.78 -1.54
N GLU A 91 19.37 13.97 -1.77
CA GLU A 91 19.66 15.15 -0.94
C GLU A 91 19.04 15.02 0.45
N MET A 92 17.88 14.37 0.56
CA MET A 92 17.29 14.06 1.87
C MET A 92 18.21 13.15 2.69
N VAL A 93 18.79 12.11 2.07
CA VAL A 93 19.75 11.21 2.73
C VAL A 93 20.98 11.98 3.21
N ASP A 94 21.50 12.90 2.40
CA ASP A 94 22.67 13.73 2.76
C ASP A 94 22.42 14.59 4.02
N LEU A 95 21.16 14.94 4.32
CA LEU A 95 20.79 15.70 5.52
C LEU A 95 20.61 14.85 6.77
N LEU A 96 20.44 13.53 6.65
CA LEU A 96 20.14 12.68 7.80
C LEU A 96 21.27 12.68 8.83
N GLY A 97 22.53 12.62 8.39
CA GLY A 97 23.69 12.68 9.29
C GLY A 97 23.66 13.92 10.20
N PRO A 98 23.67 15.14 9.63
CA PRO A 98 23.56 16.38 10.40
C PRO A 98 22.35 16.44 11.34
N ILE A 99 21.19 15.91 10.92
CA ILE A 99 19.99 15.86 11.75
C ILE A 99 20.18 14.92 12.94
N PHE A 100 20.71 13.71 12.70
CA PHE A 100 20.85 12.67 13.72
C PHE A 100 22.02 12.94 14.69
N GLU A 101 23.04 13.69 14.29
CA GLU A 101 24.11 14.13 15.19
C GLU A 101 23.62 15.20 16.18
N GLY A 102 22.58 15.95 15.79
CA GLY A 102 22.01 17.04 16.57
C GLY A 102 21.40 16.65 17.91
N ASP A 103 21.54 17.53 18.92
CA ASP A 103 20.97 17.28 20.26
C ASP A 103 19.44 17.39 20.36
N LEU A 104 18.75 18.08 19.44
CA LEU A 104 17.29 18.21 19.46
C LEU A 104 16.63 16.85 19.26
N ILE A 105 17.14 16.04 18.31
CA ILE A 105 16.53 14.76 17.96
C ILE A 105 16.64 13.71 19.08
N LYS A 106 17.58 13.89 20.00
CA LYS A 106 17.79 13.02 21.17
C LYS A 106 16.74 13.27 22.26
N ARG A 107 15.97 14.36 22.17
CA ARG A 107 14.96 14.71 23.16
C ARG A 107 13.72 13.83 23.02
N PRO A 108 13.10 13.37 24.13
CA PRO A 108 11.92 12.51 24.09
C PRO A 108 10.74 13.06 23.28
N GLU A 109 10.57 14.38 23.27
CA GLU A 109 9.51 15.09 22.54
C GLU A 109 9.67 14.94 21.03
N MET A 110 10.90 14.74 20.55
CA MET A 110 11.21 14.56 19.14
C MET A 110 11.06 13.12 18.65
N LYS A 111 10.61 12.18 19.50
CA LYS A 111 10.47 10.76 19.13
C LYS A 111 9.58 10.55 17.90
N SER A 112 8.52 11.34 17.73
CA SER A 112 7.65 11.26 16.54
C SER A 112 8.36 11.74 15.28
N ALA A 113 9.11 12.84 15.36
CA ALA A 113 9.91 13.34 14.25
C ALA A 113 11.03 12.36 13.87
N LEU A 114 11.73 11.80 14.87
CA LEU A 114 12.75 10.77 14.69
C LEU A 114 12.21 9.56 13.91
N LYS A 115 11.04 9.06 14.30
CA LYS A 115 10.38 7.94 13.60
C LYS A 115 10.10 8.27 12.13
N TYR A 116 9.54 9.44 11.87
CA TYR A 116 9.25 9.87 10.51
C TYR A 116 10.51 10.06 9.67
N LEU A 117 11.56 10.67 10.24
CA LEU A 117 12.83 10.86 9.54
C LEU A 117 13.51 9.52 9.25
N ALA A 118 13.40 8.54 10.16
CA ALA A 118 13.87 7.19 9.92
C ALA A 118 13.07 6.52 8.77
N GLU A 119 11.75 6.65 8.75
CA GLU A 119 10.88 6.12 7.68
C GLU A 119 11.17 6.79 6.32
N ALA A 120 11.15 8.12 6.28
CA ALA A 120 11.47 8.89 5.08
C ALA A 120 12.90 8.61 4.61
N GLY A 121 13.84 8.43 5.55
CA GLY A 121 15.23 8.08 5.29
C GLY A 121 15.34 6.70 4.66
N ALA A 122 14.67 5.69 5.21
CA ALA A 122 14.61 4.33 4.68
C ALA A 122 14.20 4.32 3.20
N VAL A 123 13.08 5.00 2.92
CA VAL A 123 12.53 5.12 1.57
C VAL A 123 13.51 5.86 0.65
N SER A 124 14.06 6.97 1.12
CA SER A 124 15.00 7.78 0.33
C SER A 124 16.31 7.05 0.04
N GLY A 125 16.85 6.31 1.01
CA GLY A 125 18.04 5.48 0.86
C GLY A 125 17.85 4.37 -0.16
N TYR A 126 16.70 3.69 -0.13
CA TYR A 126 16.35 2.69 -1.14
C TYR A 126 16.33 3.30 -2.54
N TRP A 127 15.62 4.43 -2.73
CA TRP A 127 15.46 5.05 -4.04
C TRP A 127 16.71 5.72 -4.60
N SER A 128 17.56 6.26 -3.73
CA SER A 128 18.83 6.88 -4.11
C SER A 128 19.99 5.90 -4.23
N GLY A 129 19.79 4.63 -3.83
CA GLY A 129 20.87 3.65 -3.74
C GLY A 129 21.84 3.90 -2.57
N LYS A 130 21.44 4.70 -1.58
CA LYS A 130 22.24 5.10 -0.41
C LYS A 130 21.74 4.46 0.90
N ALA A 131 21.22 3.24 0.84
CA ALA A 131 20.69 2.55 2.02
C ALA A 131 21.73 2.41 3.14
N ASP A 132 22.99 2.15 2.80
CA ASP A 132 24.10 2.02 3.76
C ASP A 132 24.40 3.37 4.49
N GLU A 133 24.20 4.52 3.83
CA GLU A 133 24.36 5.84 4.46
C GLU A 133 23.25 6.11 5.48
N VAL A 134 22.01 5.76 5.14
CA VAL A 134 20.86 5.86 6.04
C VAL A 134 21.06 4.94 7.25
N GLU A 135 21.54 3.72 7.01
CA GLU A 135 21.88 2.75 8.06
C GLU A 135 22.90 3.33 9.04
N SER A 136 24.01 3.89 8.52
CA SER A 136 25.05 4.52 9.33
C SER A 136 24.51 5.71 10.14
N ALA A 137 23.64 6.53 9.54
CA ALA A 137 23.07 7.71 10.21
C ALA A 137 22.10 7.32 11.34
N LEU A 138 21.41 6.19 11.20
CA LEU A 138 20.43 5.70 12.19
C LEU A 138 21.02 4.81 13.27
N GLN A 139 22.24 4.29 13.11
CA GLN A 139 22.81 3.28 14.00
C GLN A 139 22.86 3.70 15.48
N GLY A 140 23.11 4.99 15.76
CA GLY A 140 23.08 5.54 17.13
C GLY A 140 21.67 5.72 17.71
N HIS A 141 20.64 5.72 16.87
CA HIS A 141 19.25 5.97 17.23
C HIS A 141 18.37 4.73 17.19
N ILE A 142 18.90 3.63 16.66
CA ILE A 142 18.20 2.35 16.57
C ILE A 142 17.61 1.96 17.93
N ASN A 143 18.33 2.04 19.06
CA ASN A 143 17.75 1.68 20.36
C ASN A 143 16.55 2.54 20.77
N VAL A 144 16.52 3.82 20.37
CA VAL A 144 15.38 4.73 20.63
C VAL A 144 14.17 4.34 19.76
N LEU A 145 14.44 3.89 18.53
CA LEU A 145 13.43 3.34 17.62
C LEU A 145 12.95 1.96 18.09
N LEU A 146 13.86 1.05 18.47
CA LEU A 146 13.64 -0.33 18.93
C LEU A 146 13.02 -0.44 20.34
N SER A 147 12.61 0.67 20.96
CA SER A 147 11.67 0.67 22.09
C SER A 147 10.22 0.94 21.61
N PRO A 148 9.63 0.16 20.67
CA PRO A 148 8.32 0.49 20.14
C PRO A 148 7.24 -0.06 21.07
N ALA A 149 6.19 0.73 21.25
CA ALA A 149 4.89 0.13 21.45
C ALA A 149 4.55 -0.66 20.16
N PRO A 150 3.81 -1.79 20.21
CA PRO A 150 3.54 -2.62 19.03
C PRO A 150 2.98 -1.86 17.81
N GLN A 151 2.34 -0.71 18.02
CA GLN A 151 1.91 0.17 16.93
C GLN A 151 3.07 0.71 16.07
N ASP A 152 4.28 0.81 16.62
CA ASP A 152 5.44 1.43 15.97
C ASP A 152 6.41 0.44 15.31
N ALA A 153 6.27 -0.85 15.60
CA ALA A 153 7.23 -1.85 15.16
C ALA A 153 7.25 -2.05 13.63
N HIS A 154 6.16 -1.75 12.93
CA HIS A 154 6.02 -2.10 11.51
C HIS A 154 6.88 -1.23 10.57
N TRP A 155 7.00 0.07 10.84
CA TRP A 155 7.87 0.94 10.05
C TRP A 155 9.35 0.58 10.23
N ILE A 156 9.72 0.20 11.45
CA ILE A 156 11.08 -0.23 11.77
C ILE A 156 11.36 -1.57 11.08
N ALA A 157 10.45 -2.53 11.15
CA ALA A 157 10.60 -3.80 10.43
C ALA A 157 10.82 -3.58 8.93
N GLU A 158 10.02 -2.70 8.31
CA GLU A 158 10.12 -2.38 6.88
C GLU A 158 11.48 -1.76 6.54
N PHE A 159 11.94 -0.77 7.33
CA PHE A 159 13.27 -0.19 7.19
C PHE A 159 14.40 -1.21 7.36
N LEU A 160 14.35 -2.00 8.44
CA LEU A 160 15.38 -2.99 8.73
C LEU A 160 15.41 -4.09 7.65
N SER A 161 14.29 -4.36 6.97
CA SER A 161 14.23 -5.38 5.92
C SER A 161 14.98 -5.01 4.64
N VAL A 162 15.13 -3.71 4.36
CA VAL A 162 15.84 -3.20 3.18
C VAL A 162 17.30 -2.88 3.47
N THR A 163 17.69 -2.80 4.74
CA THR A 163 19.09 -2.62 5.16
C THR A 163 19.78 -3.99 5.28
N LYS A 164 21.01 -4.09 4.79
CA LYS A 164 21.70 -5.39 4.73
C LYS A 164 22.07 -5.90 6.13
N GLY A 165 22.37 -4.98 7.06
CA GLY A 165 22.84 -5.32 8.41
C GLY A 165 21.78 -5.84 9.36
N TYR A 166 20.49 -5.60 9.11
CA TYR A 166 19.44 -5.77 10.12
C TYR A 166 18.33 -6.76 9.75
N LYS A 167 18.61 -7.69 8.84
CA LYS A 167 17.61 -8.67 8.39
C LYS A 167 17.03 -9.50 9.55
N LEU A 168 17.85 -9.91 10.52
CA LEU A 168 17.39 -10.73 11.65
C LEU A 168 16.44 -9.95 12.56
N GLU A 169 16.77 -8.69 12.85
CA GLU A 169 15.96 -7.77 13.63
C GLU A 169 14.64 -7.46 12.92
N ALA A 170 14.69 -7.22 11.59
CA ALA A 170 13.50 -7.05 10.75
C ALA A 170 12.56 -8.24 10.86
N VAL A 171 13.10 -9.46 10.74
CA VAL A 171 12.34 -10.71 10.84
C VAL A 171 11.74 -10.88 12.22
N SER A 172 12.49 -10.59 13.28
CA SER A 172 11.98 -10.66 14.66
C SER A 172 10.83 -9.69 14.89
N MET A 173 10.95 -8.44 14.41
CA MET A 173 9.91 -7.43 14.55
C MET A 173 8.67 -7.75 13.71
N ALA A 174 8.88 -8.18 12.46
CA ALA A 174 7.81 -8.62 11.59
C ALA A 174 7.01 -9.77 12.20
N SER A 175 7.71 -10.79 12.72
CA SER A 175 7.08 -11.94 13.38
C SER A 175 6.24 -11.51 14.59
N LEU A 176 6.76 -10.60 15.43
CA LEU A 176 6.02 -10.06 16.58
C LEU A 176 4.71 -9.37 16.17
N ILE A 177 4.74 -8.55 15.10
CA ILE A 177 3.55 -7.86 14.58
C ILE A 177 2.53 -8.87 14.06
N LEU A 178 2.99 -9.88 13.32
CA LEU A 178 2.15 -10.89 12.71
C LEU A 178 1.52 -11.80 13.76
N ASP A 179 2.27 -12.23 14.77
CA ASP A 179 1.76 -13.02 15.88
C ASP A 179 0.69 -12.26 16.68
N GLU A 180 0.92 -10.98 16.97
CA GLU A 180 -0.07 -10.14 17.65
C GLU A 180 -1.34 -9.95 16.79
N HIS A 181 -1.18 -9.80 15.47
CA HIS A 181 -2.31 -9.72 14.55
C HIS A 181 -3.14 -11.01 14.57
N LEU A 182 -2.49 -12.17 14.42
CA LEU A 182 -3.16 -13.47 14.46
C LEU A 182 -3.84 -13.73 15.81
N ARG A 183 -3.19 -13.35 16.91
CA ARG A 183 -3.78 -13.44 18.27
C ARG A 183 -5.07 -12.62 18.37
N ARG A 184 -5.07 -11.38 17.87
CA ARG A 184 -6.26 -10.51 17.84
C ARG A 184 -7.36 -11.06 16.93
N ALA A 185 -7.00 -11.60 15.77
CA ALA A 185 -7.95 -12.22 14.85
C ALA A 185 -8.65 -13.43 15.52
N SER A 186 -7.88 -14.33 16.13
CA SER A 186 -8.44 -15.47 16.87
C SER A 186 -9.30 -15.04 18.07
N GLN A 187 -8.95 -13.95 18.76
CA GLN A 187 -9.76 -13.43 19.86
C GLN A 187 -11.08 -12.82 19.36
N ALA A 188 -11.06 -12.10 18.24
CA ALA A 188 -12.27 -11.54 17.64
C ALA A 188 -13.24 -12.64 17.18
N GLU A 189 -12.71 -13.71 16.56
CA GLU A 189 -13.49 -14.88 16.14
C GLU A 189 -14.18 -15.55 17.34
N ARG A 190 -13.46 -15.79 18.45
CA ARG A 190 -14.04 -16.35 19.68
C ARG A 190 -15.14 -15.48 20.28
N ASN A 191 -15.03 -14.17 20.12
CA ASN A 191 -16.00 -13.20 20.61
C ASN A 191 -17.14 -12.94 19.62
N ASN A 192 -17.15 -13.60 18.46
CA ASN A 192 -18.05 -13.32 17.34
C ASN A 192 -18.08 -11.82 16.97
N SER A 193 -16.94 -11.15 17.10
CA SER A 193 -16.77 -9.74 16.73
C SER A 193 -16.05 -9.61 15.41
N ARG A 194 -16.29 -8.51 14.69
CA ARG A 194 -15.54 -8.23 13.46
C ARG A 194 -14.05 -8.09 13.80
N PRO A 195 -13.14 -8.77 13.08
CA PRO A 195 -11.72 -8.61 13.29
C PRO A 195 -11.31 -7.16 13.04
N SER A 196 -10.33 -6.69 13.83
CA SER A 196 -9.73 -5.35 13.71
C SER A 196 -9.04 -5.10 12.36
N SER A 197 -8.95 -6.11 11.49
CA SER A 197 -8.31 -6.03 10.18
C SER A 197 -9.00 -5.04 9.22
N SER A 198 -10.22 -4.57 9.53
CA SER A 198 -10.85 -3.49 8.75
C SER A 198 -10.19 -2.13 8.95
N ASP A 199 -9.42 -1.93 10.02
CA ASP A 199 -8.69 -0.68 10.26
C ASP A 199 -7.55 -0.50 9.22
N PRO A 200 -7.54 0.60 8.44
CA PRO A 200 -6.50 0.87 7.46
C PRO A 200 -5.08 0.85 8.02
N GLN A 201 -4.86 1.29 9.27
CA GLN A 201 -3.54 1.23 9.88
C GLN A 201 -3.12 -0.22 10.11
N SER A 202 -3.99 -1.03 10.71
CA SER A 202 -3.75 -2.45 10.93
C SER A 202 -3.38 -3.21 9.65
N LYS A 203 -4.05 -2.92 8.52
CA LYS A 203 -3.68 -3.48 7.20
C LYS A 203 -2.29 -3.05 6.75
N ARG A 204 -1.93 -1.78 6.94
CA ARG A 204 -0.58 -1.29 6.62
C ARG A 204 0.48 -2.00 7.45
N ARG A 205 0.26 -2.16 8.76
CA ARG A 205 1.19 -2.88 9.65
C ARG A 205 1.40 -4.32 9.20
N LEU A 206 0.30 -4.99 8.85
CA LEU A 206 0.33 -6.36 8.37
C LEU A 206 1.15 -6.48 7.07
N ASN A 207 0.89 -5.59 6.11
CA ASN A 207 1.61 -5.56 4.84
C ASN A 207 3.10 -5.28 5.03
N ALA A 208 3.45 -4.29 5.85
CA ALA A 208 4.84 -3.95 6.14
C ALA A 208 5.59 -5.13 6.78
N ALA A 209 4.98 -5.81 7.75
CA ALA A 209 5.58 -6.98 8.38
C ALA A 209 5.77 -8.14 7.39
N LEU A 210 4.79 -8.43 6.54
CA LEU A 210 4.89 -9.46 5.51
C LEU A 210 5.96 -9.11 4.47
N MET A 211 5.99 -7.88 3.97
CA MET A 211 7.05 -7.41 3.07
C MET A 211 8.43 -7.54 3.71
N SER A 212 8.53 -7.30 5.02
CA SER A 212 9.80 -7.43 5.74
C SER A 212 10.32 -8.87 5.74
N LEU A 213 9.44 -9.86 5.97
CA LEU A 213 9.80 -11.27 5.86
C LEU A 213 10.20 -11.66 4.44
N TYR A 214 9.46 -11.18 3.44
CA TYR A 214 9.75 -11.42 2.03
C TYR A 214 11.13 -10.87 1.64
N ASN A 215 11.41 -9.61 1.95
CA ASN A 215 12.68 -8.94 1.65
C ASN A 215 13.87 -9.55 2.41
N ALA A 216 13.63 -10.05 3.63
CA ALA A 216 14.64 -10.75 4.41
C ALA A 216 14.99 -12.14 3.84
N GLY A 217 14.20 -12.67 2.90
CA GLY A 217 14.38 -14.01 2.34
C GLY A 217 13.77 -15.14 3.19
N GLU A 218 12.91 -14.80 4.15
CA GLU A 218 12.24 -15.78 5.04
C GLU A 218 10.97 -16.35 4.37
N ALA A 219 11.14 -16.95 3.18
CA ALA A 219 10.02 -17.41 2.35
C ALA A 219 9.09 -18.40 3.08
N ASP A 220 9.65 -19.36 3.82
CA ASP A 220 8.86 -20.35 4.55
C ASP A 220 7.97 -19.71 5.64
N ARG A 221 8.53 -18.78 6.42
CA ARG A 221 7.77 -18.04 7.44
C ARG A 221 6.73 -17.13 6.81
N PHE A 222 7.11 -16.43 5.75
CA PHE A 222 6.21 -15.58 4.99
C PHE A 222 4.97 -16.36 4.52
N ILE A 223 5.18 -17.52 3.88
CA ILE A 223 4.08 -18.39 3.43
C ILE A 223 3.22 -18.89 4.59
N ASP A 224 3.83 -19.28 5.70
CA ASP A 224 3.08 -19.73 6.88
C ASP A 224 2.13 -18.64 7.39
N TYR A 225 2.63 -17.41 7.56
CA TYR A 225 1.81 -16.28 7.97
C TYR A 225 0.72 -15.95 6.95
N VAL A 226 1.03 -15.85 5.66
CA VAL A 226 0.02 -15.56 4.63
C VAL A 226 -1.07 -16.64 4.60
N SER A 227 -0.71 -17.91 4.76
CA SER A 227 -1.69 -19.02 4.78
C SER A 227 -2.68 -18.94 5.94
N ARG A 228 -2.28 -18.33 7.06
CA ARG A 228 -3.10 -18.15 8.27
C ARG A 228 -3.92 -16.86 8.27
N ILE A 229 -3.53 -15.88 7.46
CA ILE A 229 -4.27 -14.62 7.29
C ILE A 229 -5.41 -14.84 6.30
N ASN A 230 -6.63 -14.51 6.72
CA ASN A 230 -7.84 -14.73 5.92
C ASN A 230 -7.85 -13.83 4.67
N SER A 231 -8.16 -14.41 3.50
CA SER A 231 -8.26 -13.67 2.22
C SER A 231 -9.38 -12.62 2.22
N ALA A 232 -10.36 -12.74 3.12
CA ALA A 232 -11.44 -11.76 3.30
C ALA A 232 -10.94 -10.34 3.66
N ASP A 233 -9.69 -10.19 4.11
CA ASP A 233 -9.11 -8.87 4.40
C ASP A 233 -8.83 -8.03 3.14
N GLY A 234 -9.04 -8.60 1.94
CA GLY A 234 -9.02 -7.86 0.67
C GLY A 234 -7.62 -7.48 0.21
N ILE A 235 -6.59 -8.15 0.71
CA ILE A 235 -5.20 -7.83 0.42
C ILE A 235 -4.68 -8.71 -0.72
N THR A 236 -5.20 -8.51 -1.93
CA THR A 236 -4.83 -9.35 -3.10
C THR A 236 -3.33 -9.32 -3.41
N ASN A 237 -2.63 -8.24 -3.05
CA ASN A 237 -1.17 -8.14 -3.18
C ASN A 237 -0.40 -9.23 -2.42
N LEU A 238 -0.91 -9.67 -1.27
CA LEU A 238 -0.24 -10.72 -0.49
C LEU A 238 -0.28 -12.07 -1.21
N ASP A 239 -1.35 -12.33 -1.96
CA ASP A 239 -1.47 -13.57 -2.71
C ASP A 239 -0.43 -13.63 -3.84
N LEU A 240 -0.20 -12.51 -4.56
CA LEU A 240 0.86 -12.43 -5.57
C LEU A 240 2.26 -12.60 -4.95
N LEU A 241 2.53 -11.92 -3.83
CA LEU A 241 3.82 -12.05 -3.13
C LEU A 241 4.04 -13.49 -2.65
N ALA A 242 3.00 -14.14 -2.10
CA ALA A 242 3.07 -15.52 -1.67
C ALA A 242 3.37 -16.46 -2.82
N LEU A 243 2.69 -16.31 -3.96
CA LEU A 243 3.01 -17.14 -5.12
C LEU A 243 4.44 -16.90 -5.62
N SER A 244 4.91 -15.64 -5.59
CA SER A 244 6.29 -15.31 -5.97
C SER A 244 7.34 -15.86 -4.99
N ALA A 245 6.96 -16.12 -3.73
CA ALA A 245 7.83 -16.67 -2.71
C ALA A 245 7.93 -18.21 -2.78
N VAL A 246 6.96 -18.91 -3.39
CA VAL A 246 6.95 -20.38 -3.50
C VAL A 246 8.29 -20.95 -4.00
N PRO A 247 8.90 -20.44 -5.10
CA PRO A 247 10.19 -20.95 -5.57
C PRO A 247 11.36 -20.78 -4.59
N GLN A 248 11.23 -19.91 -3.59
CA GLN A 248 12.25 -19.60 -2.61
C GLN A 248 12.09 -20.41 -1.30
N THR A 249 11.01 -21.17 -1.18
CA THR A 249 10.73 -22.01 0.00
C THR A 249 11.59 -23.26 0.04
N SER A 250 11.78 -23.84 1.23
CA SER A 250 12.48 -25.12 1.38
C SER A 250 11.66 -26.31 0.86
N ASP A 251 10.33 -26.18 0.82
CA ASP A 251 9.38 -27.14 0.25
C ASP A 251 8.31 -26.43 -0.61
N PRO A 252 8.62 -26.17 -1.90
CA PRO A 252 7.69 -25.50 -2.81
C PRO A 252 6.37 -26.23 -3.01
N ALA A 253 6.35 -27.56 -2.89
CA ALA A 253 5.13 -28.35 -3.07
C ALA A 253 4.16 -28.12 -1.90
N SER A 254 4.66 -28.17 -0.66
CA SER A 254 3.87 -27.86 0.54
C SER A 254 3.44 -26.40 0.57
N ALA A 255 4.33 -25.47 0.21
CA ALA A 255 4.01 -24.04 0.13
C ALA A 255 2.86 -23.77 -0.86
N LEU A 256 2.94 -24.36 -2.06
CA LEU A 256 1.89 -24.25 -3.07
C LEU A 256 0.56 -24.85 -2.59
N GLN A 257 0.60 -25.99 -1.90
CA GLN A 257 -0.60 -26.61 -1.33
C GLN A 257 -1.28 -25.69 -0.29
N LYS A 258 -0.50 -25.04 0.60
CA LYS A 258 -1.03 -24.07 1.57
C LYS A 258 -1.72 -22.88 0.90
N LEU A 259 -1.26 -22.49 -0.28
CA LEU A 259 -1.81 -21.35 -1.02
C LEU A 259 -2.94 -21.73 -1.98
N GLN A 260 -3.24 -23.00 -2.23
CA GLN A 260 -4.15 -23.42 -3.30
C GLN A 260 -5.53 -22.73 -3.22
N VAL A 261 -6.12 -22.63 -2.03
CA VAL A 261 -7.41 -21.95 -1.83
C VAL A 261 -7.33 -20.46 -2.22
N LYS A 262 -6.21 -19.79 -1.92
CA LYS A 262 -5.98 -18.39 -2.30
C LYS A 262 -5.75 -18.25 -3.80
N ILE A 263 -5.03 -19.17 -4.42
CA ILE A 263 -4.85 -19.24 -5.88
C ILE A 263 -6.21 -19.33 -6.56
N ASP A 264 -7.05 -20.27 -6.14
CA ASP A 264 -8.36 -20.50 -6.73
C ASP A 264 -9.27 -19.28 -6.55
N TYR A 265 -9.23 -18.65 -5.37
CA TYR A 265 -9.96 -17.41 -5.09
C TYR A 265 -9.51 -16.26 -6.00
N VAL A 266 -8.19 -16.07 -6.16
CA VAL A 266 -7.65 -15.01 -7.00
C VAL A 266 -7.91 -15.27 -8.48
N LYS A 267 -7.81 -16.52 -8.95
CA LYS A 267 -8.20 -16.92 -10.32
C LYS A 267 -9.66 -16.62 -10.58
N LEU A 268 -10.55 -16.98 -9.65
CA LEU A 268 -11.97 -16.65 -9.76
C LEU A 268 -12.20 -15.13 -9.86
N ARG A 269 -11.45 -14.33 -9.07
CA ARG A 269 -11.52 -12.87 -9.18
C ARG A 269 -11.01 -12.37 -10.52
N ASP A 270 -9.94 -12.95 -11.01
CA ASP A 270 -9.34 -12.58 -12.29
C ASP A 270 -10.23 -12.94 -13.49
N GLU A 271 -10.90 -14.10 -13.46
CA GLU A 271 -11.89 -14.53 -14.46
C GLU A 271 -13.12 -13.63 -14.49
N ASN A 272 -13.58 -13.22 -13.31
CA ASN A 272 -14.64 -12.21 -13.19
C ASN A 272 -14.13 -10.78 -13.46
N GLY A 273 -12.86 -10.66 -13.82
CA GLY A 273 -12.22 -9.43 -14.19
C GLY A 273 -12.18 -8.43 -13.05
N TYR A 274 -11.93 -8.81 -11.80
CA TYR A 274 -11.68 -7.90 -10.66
C TYR A 274 -10.20 -7.50 -10.51
N VAL A 275 -9.37 -7.89 -11.48
CA VAL A 275 -7.92 -7.79 -11.43
C VAL A 275 -7.46 -7.07 -12.69
N SER A 276 -6.52 -6.14 -12.56
CA SER A 276 -5.94 -5.44 -13.72
C SER A 276 -5.21 -6.44 -14.63
N PRO A 277 -5.12 -6.20 -15.95
CA PRO A 277 -4.37 -7.07 -16.85
C PRO A 277 -2.93 -7.31 -16.42
N GLU A 278 -2.26 -6.27 -15.88
CA GLU A 278 -0.89 -6.35 -15.39
C GLU A 278 -0.77 -7.26 -14.16
N PHE A 279 -1.67 -7.11 -13.19
CA PHE A 279 -1.68 -7.95 -12.00
C PHE A 279 -2.09 -9.39 -12.33
N GLY A 280 -3.05 -9.59 -13.23
CA GLY A 280 -3.43 -10.91 -13.75
C GLY A 280 -2.27 -11.61 -14.47
N ALA A 281 -1.50 -10.86 -15.26
CA ALA A 281 -0.29 -11.36 -15.90
C ALA A 281 0.78 -11.76 -14.86
N ALA A 282 0.98 -10.95 -13.82
CA ALA A 282 1.91 -11.25 -12.74
C ALA A 282 1.49 -12.50 -11.93
N LEU A 283 0.20 -12.65 -11.63
CA LEU A 283 -0.36 -13.82 -10.95
C LEU A 283 -0.19 -15.10 -11.77
N ALA A 284 -0.47 -15.03 -13.07
CA ALA A 284 -0.24 -16.15 -13.98
C ALA A 284 1.26 -16.51 -14.02
N GLY A 285 2.13 -15.50 -14.08
CA GLY A 285 3.58 -15.68 -14.02
C GLY A 285 4.04 -16.37 -12.73
N ALA A 286 3.57 -15.87 -11.58
CA ALA A 286 3.86 -16.45 -10.27
C ALA A 286 3.34 -17.89 -10.15
N SER A 287 2.14 -18.18 -10.68
CA SER A 287 1.57 -19.53 -10.69
C SER A 287 2.39 -20.49 -11.54
N VAL A 288 2.79 -20.09 -12.75
CA VAL A 288 3.64 -20.90 -13.64
C VAL A 288 4.96 -21.25 -12.96
N LEU A 289 5.61 -20.26 -12.33
CA LEU A 289 6.89 -20.44 -11.62
C LEU A 289 6.72 -21.29 -10.36
N GLY A 290 5.66 -21.06 -9.58
CA GLY A 290 5.34 -21.85 -8.39
C GLY A 290 5.08 -23.33 -8.72
N TYR A 291 4.30 -23.62 -9.77
CA TYR A 291 4.09 -25.00 -10.23
C TYR A 291 5.38 -25.68 -10.68
N ARG A 292 6.29 -24.97 -11.38
CA ARG A 292 7.60 -25.50 -11.76
C ARG A 292 8.45 -25.85 -10.55
N ALA A 293 8.56 -24.92 -9.60
CA ALA A 293 9.31 -25.13 -8.37
C ALA A 293 8.77 -26.31 -7.55
N ALA A 294 7.46 -26.52 -7.55
CA ALA A 294 6.79 -27.65 -6.91
C ALA A 294 6.87 -28.97 -7.69
N GLY A 295 7.57 -29.02 -8.83
CA GLY A 295 7.65 -30.21 -9.69
C GLY A 295 6.36 -30.55 -10.46
N ARG A 296 5.35 -29.69 -10.44
CA ARG A 296 4.06 -29.86 -11.14
C ARG A 296 4.14 -29.33 -12.58
N ILE A 297 4.99 -29.97 -13.39
CA ILE A 297 5.32 -29.50 -14.74
C ILE A 297 4.09 -29.40 -15.67
N GLU A 298 3.20 -30.38 -15.64
CA GLU A 298 2.00 -30.38 -16.49
C GLU A 298 1.05 -29.23 -16.18
N ASP A 299 0.89 -28.91 -14.89
CA ASP A 299 0.04 -27.80 -14.44
C ASP A 299 0.66 -26.45 -14.80
N SER A 300 2.00 -26.33 -14.67
CA SER A 300 2.73 -25.15 -15.13
C SER A 300 2.55 -24.90 -16.63
N GLU A 301 2.70 -25.92 -17.46
CA GLU A 301 2.55 -25.79 -18.92
C GLU A 301 1.11 -25.49 -19.33
N ARG A 302 0.12 -26.00 -18.59
CA ARG A 302 -1.29 -25.66 -18.78
C ARG A 302 -1.54 -24.19 -18.47
N GLU A 303 -1.03 -23.71 -17.34
CA GLU A 303 -1.16 -22.31 -16.92
C GLU A 303 -0.47 -21.37 -17.92
N LEU A 304 0.74 -21.73 -18.38
CA LEU A 304 1.48 -20.94 -19.37
C LEU A 304 0.73 -20.82 -20.70
N ARG A 305 0.11 -21.92 -21.19
CA ARG A 305 -0.74 -21.86 -22.39
C ARG A 305 -1.94 -20.94 -22.19
N SER A 306 -2.62 -21.04 -21.06
CA SER A 306 -3.74 -20.15 -20.70
C SER A 306 -3.32 -18.68 -20.70
N ALA A 307 -2.20 -18.39 -20.04
CA ALA A 307 -1.62 -17.05 -19.97
C ALA A 307 -1.24 -16.50 -21.35
N LYS A 308 -0.64 -17.31 -22.23
CA LYS A 308 -0.30 -16.91 -23.61
C LYS A 308 -1.54 -16.61 -24.46
N MET A 309 -2.60 -17.40 -24.31
CA MET A 309 -3.87 -17.11 -25.00
C MET A 309 -4.48 -15.79 -24.54
N ARG A 310 -4.33 -15.47 -23.24
CA ARG A 310 -4.93 -14.29 -22.63
C ARG A 310 -4.13 -13.00 -22.80
N PHE A 311 -2.83 -13.06 -22.58
CA PHE A 311 -1.93 -11.90 -22.52
C PHE A 311 -1.02 -11.77 -23.75
N GLY A 312 -1.11 -12.71 -24.69
CA GLY A 312 -0.36 -12.71 -25.96
C GLY A 312 0.71 -13.81 -26.02
N ALA A 313 1.06 -14.21 -27.25
CA ALA A 313 2.02 -15.31 -27.49
C ALA A 313 3.41 -15.07 -26.87
N GLU A 314 3.80 -13.79 -26.76
CA GLU A 314 5.04 -13.30 -26.17
C GLU A 314 4.99 -13.19 -24.63
N PHE A 315 3.95 -13.72 -23.99
CA PHE A 315 3.85 -13.73 -22.53
C PHE A 315 5.03 -14.48 -21.89
N ASP A 316 5.72 -13.79 -21.00
CA ASP A 316 6.87 -14.26 -20.24
C ASP A 316 6.55 -14.20 -18.73
N PRO A 317 6.50 -15.34 -18.03
CA PRO A 317 6.22 -15.42 -16.59
C PRO A 317 7.14 -14.57 -15.72
N GLU A 318 8.44 -14.59 -15.98
CA GLU A 318 9.46 -13.92 -15.15
C GLU A 318 9.38 -12.42 -15.36
N LYS A 319 9.21 -11.99 -16.61
CA LYS A 319 9.05 -10.57 -16.94
C LYS A 319 7.76 -9.99 -16.37
N ALA A 320 6.64 -10.72 -16.47
CA ALA A 320 5.37 -10.28 -15.93
C ALA A 320 5.43 -10.15 -14.40
N LEU A 321 6.01 -11.14 -13.73
CA LEU A 321 6.17 -11.14 -12.28
C LEU A 321 7.12 -10.04 -11.80
N SER A 322 8.32 -9.93 -12.40
CA SER A 322 9.31 -8.91 -12.00
C SER A 322 8.80 -7.49 -12.21
N THR A 323 8.04 -7.23 -13.27
CA THR A 323 7.44 -5.90 -13.50
C THR A 323 6.53 -5.49 -12.35
N GLU A 324 5.68 -6.40 -11.87
CA GLU A 324 4.75 -6.10 -10.78
C GLU A 324 5.45 -6.11 -9.42
N LEU A 325 6.42 -7.01 -9.18
CA LEU A 325 7.21 -6.99 -7.94
C LEU A 325 8.02 -5.70 -7.78
N VAL A 326 8.63 -5.20 -8.86
CA VAL A 326 9.31 -3.90 -8.86
C VAL A 326 8.31 -2.79 -8.51
N TRP A 327 7.09 -2.85 -9.04
CA TRP A 327 6.05 -1.88 -8.74
C TRP A 327 5.56 -1.98 -7.27
N MET A 328 5.45 -3.19 -6.72
CA MET A 328 5.04 -3.44 -5.33
C MET A 328 6.13 -3.12 -4.30
N SER A 329 7.40 -3.27 -4.68
CA SER A 329 8.55 -2.92 -3.82
C SER A 329 8.68 -1.41 -3.58
N ARG A 330 7.87 -0.59 -4.26
CA ARG A 330 7.90 0.87 -4.14
C ARG A 330 7.25 1.31 -2.83
N PRO A 331 8.00 1.83 -1.85
CA PRO A 331 7.41 2.31 -0.59
C PRO A 331 6.36 3.39 -0.85
N GLY A 332 5.25 3.32 -0.12
CA GLY A 332 4.17 4.30 -0.22
C GLY A 332 3.28 4.20 -1.47
N MET A 333 3.49 3.24 -2.38
CA MET A 333 2.52 2.94 -3.43
C MET A 333 1.40 2.05 -2.88
N SER A 334 0.19 2.59 -2.81
CA SER A 334 -1.01 1.78 -2.63
C SER A 334 -1.17 0.84 -3.82
N PRO A 335 -1.55 -0.43 -3.61
CA PRO A 335 -1.72 -1.44 -4.65
C PRO A 335 -2.36 -0.90 -5.96
N ARG A 336 -1.93 -1.39 -7.14
CA ARG A 336 -2.67 -1.27 -8.42
C ARG A 336 -3.95 -2.11 -8.41
N ILE A 337 -4.48 -2.39 -7.23
CA ILE A 337 -5.87 -2.74 -7.06
C ILE A 337 -6.58 -1.44 -7.32
N THR A 338 -7.22 -1.32 -8.49
CA THR A 338 -8.15 -0.24 -8.78
C THR A 338 -9.03 -0.08 -7.55
N ALA A 339 -8.92 1.06 -6.85
CA ALA A 339 -9.65 1.29 -5.62
C ALA A 339 -11.08 0.82 -5.83
N PHE A 340 -11.63 0.07 -4.88
CA PHE A 340 -13.03 -0.35 -4.85
C PHE A 340 -13.97 0.86 -4.67
N GLU A 341 -13.63 2.03 -5.20
CA GLU A 341 -14.49 3.19 -5.27
C GLU A 341 -15.66 2.78 -6.16
N GLU A 342 -16.86 2.56 -5.62
CA GLU A 342 -18.01 2.00 -6.35
C GLU A 342 -18.21 2.63 -7.75
N ALA A 343 -18.73 1.85 -8.70
CA ALA A 343 -18.94 2.36 -10.05
C ALA A 343 -19.95 3.50 -10.00
N THR A 344 -19.49 4.73 -10.26
CA THR A 344 -20.38 5.88 -10.26
C THR A 344 -21.26 5.79 -11.49
N LEU A 345 -22.51 5.45 -11.27
CA LEU A 345 -23.53 5.44 -12.29
C LEU A 345 -23.83 6.88 -12.71
N LEU A 346 -23.72 7.18 -14.00
CA LEU A 346 -24.05 8.52 -14.53
C LEU A 346 -25.55 8.66 -14.75
N ASP A 347 -26.19 7.58 -15.20
CA ASP A 347 -27.62 7.54 -15.51
C ASP A 347 -28.31 6.37 -14.79
N PRO A 348 -29.46 6.57 -14.13
CA PRO A 348 -30.20 5.51 -13.47
C PRO A 348 -30.45 4.31 -14.38
N ILE A 349 -30.22 3.10 -13.86
CA ILE A 349 -30.53 1.88 -14.60
C ILE A 349 -32.04 1.63 -14.48
N ALA A 350 -32.76 1.89 -15.58
CA ALA A 350 -34.17 1.56 -15.69
C ALA A 350 -34.32 0.25 -16.48
N PRO A 351 -34.44 -0.92 -15.80
CA PRO A 351 -34.74 -2.15 -16.49
C PRO A 351 -36.14 -2.11 -17.09
N ASN A 352 -36.28 -2.57 -18.33
CA ASN A 352 -37.61 -2.69 -18.95
C ASN A 352 -38.23 -4.01 -18.50
N TRP A 353 -39.47 -4.01 -18.04
CA TRP A 353 -40.14 -5.26 -17.69
C TRP A 353 -40.20 -6.19 -18.92
N PRO A 354 -39.82 -7.48 -18.83
CA PRO A 354 -39.96 -8.40 -19.95
C PRO A 354 -41.45 -8.62 -20.26
N TRP A 355 -41.82 -8.65 -21.54
CA TRP A 355 -43.23 -8.81 -21.94
C TRP A 355 -43.71 -10.26 -21.77
N GLU A 356 -42.77 -11.20 -21.65
CA GLU A 356 -43.00 -12.63 -21.45
C GLU A 356 -43.42 -12.98 -20.02
N VAL A 357 -43.31 -12.05 -19.08
CA VAL A 357 -43.65 -12.26 -17.66
C VAL A 357 -44.92 -11.49 -17.30
N ASN A 358 -45.80 -12.14 -16.53
CA ASN A 358 -47.04 -11.53 -16.06
C ASN A 358 -46.75 -10.29 -15.19
N ASP A 359 -47.69 -9.36 -15.09
CA ASP A 359 -47.60 -8.07 -14.38
C ASP A 359 -47.46 -8.20 -12.84
N ARG A 360 -47.02 -9.35 -12.33
CA ARG A 360 -46.84 -9.65 -10.90
C ARG A 360 -45.58 -10.49 -10.62
N ALA A 361 -44.75 -10.76 -11.63
CA ALA A 361 -43.55 -11.57 -11.45
C ALA A 361 -42.41 -10.70 -10.91
N GLU A 362 -41.94 -10.99 -9.71
CA GLU A 362 -40.77 -10.32 -9.14
C GLU A 362 -39.50 -11.12 -9.40
N ALA A 363 -38.37 -10.43 -9.55
CA ALA A 363 -37.07 -11.07 -9.63
C ALA A 363 -36.00 -10.18 -9.05
N SER A 364 -34.98 -10.80 -8.46
CA SER A 364 -33.72 -10.13 -8.12
C SER A 364 -32.63 -10.68 -9.01
N CYS A 365 -31.87 -9.78 -9.62
CA CYS A 365 -30.77 -10.10 -10.52
C CYS A 365 -29.49 -9.46 -10.03
N VAL A 366 -28.37 -10.15 -10.27
CA VAL A 366 -27.02 -9.63 -10.03
C VAL A 366 -26.29 -9.61 -11.36
N ALA A 367 -25.91 -8.40 -11.80
CA ALA A 367 -25.11 -8.22 -13.00
C ALA A 367 -23.64 -8.04 -12.64
N GLN A 368 -22.76 -8.75 -13.35
CA GLN A 368 -21.31 -8.66 -13.29
C GLN A 368 -20.77 -8.21 -14.65
N PHE A 369 -19.98 -7.14 -14.68
CA PHE A 369 -19.44 -6.59 -15.93
C PHE A 369 -18.18 -5.75 -15.69
N ASN A 370 -17.48 -5.42 -16.76
CA ASN A 370 -16.40 -4.44 -16.76
C ASN A 370 -16.89 -3.13 -17.39
N ILE A 371 -16.28 -2.00 -17.08
CA ILE A 371 -16.58 -0.70 -17.71
C ILE A 371 -15.36 -0.32 -18.54
N ASP A 372 -15.55 -0.02 -19.81
CA ASP A 372 -14.45 0.43 -20.68
C ASP A 372 -14.02 1.89 -20.40
N GLU A 373 -13.02 2.36 -21.15
CA GLU A 373 -12.49 3.73 -21.04
C GLU A 373 -13.53 4.82 -21.38
N GLN A 374 -14.65 4.45 -22.00
CA GLN A 374 -15.75 5.34 -22.37
C GLN A 374 -16.90 5.30 -21.35
N GLY A 375 -16.78 4.52 -20.28
CA GLY A 375 -17.85 4.37 -19.31
C GLY A 375 -18.93 3.37 -19.72
N LYS A 376 -18.68 2.53 -20.74
CA LYS A 376 -19.66 1.56 -21.25
C LYS A 376 -19.43 0.17 -20.66
N PRO A 377 -20.49 -0.52 -20.22
CA PRO A 377 -20.40 -1.91 -19.78
C PRO A 377 -20.00 -2.88 -20.90
N ILE A 378 -19.01 -3.72 -20.64
CA ILE A 378 -18.50 -4.80 -21.50
C ILE A 378 -18.42 -6.10 -20.70
N ARG A 379 -18.42 -7.25 -21.39
CA ARG A 379 -18.37 -8.60 -20.78
C ARG A 379 -19.43 -8.81 -19.69
N ILE A 380 -20.68 -8.46 -20.01
CA ILE A 380 -21.80 -8.50 -19.06
C ILE A 380 -22.26 -9.94 -18.88
N LYS A 381 -22.31 -10.40 -17.63
CA LYS A 381 -22.93 -11.64 -17.17
C LYS A 381 -24.02 -11.28 -16.17
N VAL A 382 -25.19 -11.86 -16.28
CA VAL A 382 -26.31 -11.62 -15.36
C VAL A 382 -26.83 -12.94 -14.86
N GLU A 383 -27.09 -13.03 -13.56
CA GLU A 383 -27.74 -14.15 -12.92
C GLU A 383 -28.99 -13.63 -12.19
N CYS A 384 -30.14 -14.23 -12.45
CA CYS A 384 -31.42 -13.81 -11.89
C CYS A 384 -32.07 -14.93 -11.08
N SER A 385 -32.90 -14.59 -10.11
CA SER A 385 -33.77 -15.56 -9.42
C SER A 385 -34.80 -16.22 -10.36
N ASP A 386 -35.11 -15.56 -11.47
CA ASP A 386 -35.92 -16.07 -12.58
C ASP A 386 -35.23 -15.73 -13.91
N GLU A 387 -34.82 -16.77 -14.65
CA GLU A 387 -34.03 -16.66 -15.89
C GLU A 387 -34.71 -15.79 -16.97
N ARG A 388 -36.05 -15.64 -16.92
CA ARG A 388 -36.80 -14.80 -17.88
C ARG A 388 -36.41 -13.32 -17.80
N PHE A 389 -35.84 -12.87 -16.68
CA PHE A 389 -35.39 -11.50 -16.48
C PHE A 389 -33.97 -11.22 -16.98
N GLU A 390 -33.15 -12.25 -17.27
CA GLU A 390 -31.73 -12.08 -17.60
C GLU A 390 -31.50 -11.22 -18.85
N LYS A 391 -32.32 -11.42 -19.89
CA LYS A 391 -32.22 -10.64 -21.14
C LYS A 391 -32.57 -9.17 -20.91
N SER A 392 -33.61 -8.90 -20.11
CA SER A 392 -33.98 -7.54 -19.74
C SER A 392 -32.86 -6.87 -18.94
N ALA A 393 -32.38 -7.54 -17.89
CA ALA A 393 -31.34 -7.04 -17.01
C ALA A 393 -30.04 -6.77 -17.78
N THR A 394 -29.64 -7.70 -18.66
CA THR A 394 -28.49 -7.52 -19.56
C THR A 394 -28.65 -6.28 -20.44
N ASN A 395 -29.83 -6.05 -21.01
CA ASN A 395 -30.10 -4.87 -21.85
C ASN A 395 -30.16 -3.57 -21.05
N ALA A 396 -30.59 -3.61 -19.78
CA ALA A 396 -30.55 -2.48 -18.87
C ALA A 396 -29.10 -2.05 -18.61
N ILE A 397 -28.24 -3.01 -18.25
CA ILE A 397 -26.81 -2.77 -18.03
C ILE A 397 -26.12 -2.29 -19.32
N LYS A 398 -26.39 -2.89 -20.48
CA LYS A 398 -25.81 -2.43 -21.76
C LYS A 398 -26.10 -0.95 -22.08
N ARG A 399 -27.27 -0.45 -21.65
CA ARG A 399 -27.69 0.94 -21.86
C ARG A 399 -27.11 1.89 -20.82
N ALA A 400 -26.79 1.39 -19.64
CA ALA A 400 -26.21 2.18 -18.56
C ALA A 400 -24.90 2.87 -18.98
N ARG A 401 -24.62 4.00 -18.34
CA ARG A 401 -23.37 4.74 -18.46
C ARG A 401 -22.79 4.94 -17.08
N PHE A 402 -21.49 4.72 -16.97
CA PHE A 402 -20.74 4.86 -15.74
C PHE A 402 -19.61 5.85 -15.94
N ALA A 403 -19.16 6.49 -14.87
CA ALA A 403 -17.93 7.24 -14.90
C ALA A 403 -16.77 6.26 -15.18
N PRO A 404 -15.92 6.51 -16.18
CA PRO A 404 -14.73 5.69 -16.39
C PRO A 404 -13.79 5.84 -15.19
N LEU A 405 -13.03 4.79 -14.90
CA LEU A 405 -11.99 4.88 -13.89
C LEU A 405 -10.87 5.79 -14.40
N MET A 406 -10.52 6.80 -13.62
CA MET A 406 -9.44 7.73 -13.97
C MET A 406 -8.19 7.38 -13.18
N ILE A 407 -7.10 7.02 -13.87
CA ILE A 407 -5.78 6.80 -13.27
C ILE A 407 -4.81 7.77 -13.95
N ASP A 408 -4.17 8.63 -13.17
CA ASP A 408 -3.24 9.66 -13.64
C ASP A 408 -3.81 10.51 -14.79
N GLY A 409 -5.08 10.89 -14.67
CA GLY A 409 -5.79 11.70 -15.66
C GLY A 409 -6.17 10.97 -16.95
N LYS A 410 -5.90 9.66 -17.06
CA LYS A 410 -6.26 8.83 -18.21
C LYS A 410 -7.40 7.87 -17.86
N PRO A 411 -8.42 7.74 -18.72
CA PRO A 411 -9.45 6.73 -18.51
C PRO A 411 -8.83 5.33 -18.66
N LYS A 412 -9.26 4.42 -17.80
CA LYS A 412 -8.85 3.02 -17.77
C LYS A 412 -10.07 2.13 -17.67
N VAL A 413 -9.94 0.93 -18.21
CA VAL A 413 -10.95 -0.12 -18.05
C VAL A 413 -11.06 -0.44 -16.56
N ARG A 414 -12.29 -0.43 -16.08
CA ARG A 414 -12.65 -0.84 -14.74
C ARG A 414 -13.21 -2.24 -14.77
N TYR A 415 -12.86 -2.97 -13.74
CA TYR A 415 -12.85 -4.42 -13.71
C TYR A 415 -13.75 -4.88 -12.55
N GLY A 416 -14.69 -5.80 -12.84
CA GLY A 416 -15.46 -6.51 -11.82
C GLY A 416 -16.49 -5.63 -11.11
N VAL A 417 -17.36 -4.97 -11.86
CA VAL A 417 -18.49 -4.23 -11.30
C VAL A 417 -19.64 -5.18 -11.05
N VAL A 418 -20.17 -5.16 -9.82
CA VAL A 418 -21.37 -5.90 -9.43
C VAL A 418 -22.50 -4.91 -9.22
N GLN A 419 -23.60 -5.08 -9.95
CA GLN A 419 -24.78 -4.22 -9.85
C GLN A 419 -26.02 -5.07 -9.58
N PRO A 420 -26.65 -4.94 -8.39
CA PRO A 420 -27.95 -5.53 -8.15
C PRO A 420 -29.03 -4.81 -8.97
N LEU A 421 -29.99 -5.58 -9.46
CA LEU A 421 -31.18 -5.12 -10.19
C LEU A 421 -32.40 -5.82 -9.59
N ASP A 422 -33.31 -5.03 -9.02
CA ASP A 422 -34.56 -5.55 -8.46
C ASP A 422 -35.73 -5.21 -9.39
N TYR A 423 -36.52 -6.22 -9.72
CA TYR A 423 -37.82 -6.09 -10.39
C TYR A 423 -38.91 -6.24 -9.33
N LYS A 424 -39.36 -5.10 -8.81
CA LYS A 424 -40.44 -4.97 -7.81
C LYS A 424 -41.50 -4.02 -8.36
N LEU A 425 -42.77 -4.30 -8.06
CA LEU A 425 -43.93 -3.50 -8.47
C LEU A 425 -44.42 -2.58 -7.35
#